data_AF-A0A3S9VHQ9-F1
#
_entry.id   AF-A0A3S9VHQ9-F1
#
_cell.length_a   1.000
_cell.length_b   1.000
_cell.length_c   1.000
_cell.angle_alpha   90.00
_cell.angle_beta   90.00
_cell.angle_gamma   90.00
#
_symmetry.space_group_name_H-M   'P 1'
#
loop_
_entity.id
_entity.type
_entity.pdbx_description
1 polymer ?
#
loop_
_entity_poly.entity_id
_entity_poly.type
_entity_poly.pdbx_seq_one_letter_code
_entity_poly.pdbx_strand_id
1 'polypeptide(L)'
;MMADGSRAFSEADLRFVSLYHHDGRFVRREGAFAFCRRDADGGRTVLHLESAADISRAATPGHAHWDWAVANGMNELLVSVREAERADAGIALSDLRFALRSV
;
A
#
# COMPACT_ATOMS: atom_id res chain seq x y z
N MET A 1 -27.35 -0.58 -15.58
CA MET A 1 -26.30 -1.59 -15.40
C MET A 1 -25.04 -0.84 -14.95
N MET A 2 -24.90 -0.62 -13.65
CA MET A 2 -23.71 0.01 -13.05
C MET A 2 -22.96 -1.15 -12.38
N ALA A 3 -21.77 -1.49 -12.86
CA ALA A 3 -20.89 -2.38 -12.13
C ALA A 3 -20.38 -1.61 -10.92
N ASP A 4 -20.87 -1.95 -9.73
CA ASP A 4 -20.19 -1.56 -8.51
C ASP A 4 -18.82 -2.28 -8.57
N GLY A 5 -17.77 -1.47 -8.70
CA GLY A 5 -16.39 -1.93 -8.78
C GLY A 5 -15.76 -2.11 -7.40
N SER A 6 -16.56 -2.18 -6.34
CA SER A 6 -16.05 -2.43 -4.99
C SER A 6 -15.86 -3.94 -4.79
N ARG A 7 -14.96 -4.53 -5.58
CA ARG A 7 -14.30 -5.76 -5.13
C ARG A 7 -13.40 -5.37 -3.97
N ALA A 8 -14.00 -5.29 -2.78
CA ALA A 8 -13.29 -5.46 -1.53
C ALA A 8 -12.52 -6.77 -1.67
N PHE A 9 -11.22 -6.67 -1.90
CA PHE A 9 -10.33 -7.80 -1.79
C PHE A 9 -10.65 -8.48 -0.45
N SER A 10 -10.96 -9.78 -0.45
CA SER A 10 -11.06 -10.51 0.81
C SER A 10 -9.73 -10.33 1.55
N GLU A 11 -9.76 -9.74 2.75
CA GLU A 11 -8.54 -9.41 3.54
C GLU A 11 -7.57 -10.59 3.68
N ALA A 12 -8.11 -11.82 3.68
CA ALA A 12 -7.36 -13.06 3.86
C ALA A 12 -6.27 -13.29 2.77
N ASP A 13 -6.49 -12.79 1.56
CA ASP A 13 -5.70 -13.16 0.38
C ASP A 13 -4.83 -12.00 -0.16
N LEU A 14 -4.90 -10.83 0.49
CA LEU A 14 -4.07 -9.69 0.13
C LEU A 14 -2.63 -9.90 0.62
N ARG A 15 -1.71 -9.93 -0.35
CA ARG A 15 -0.26 -9.94 -0.12
C ARG A 15 0.35 -8.68 -0.71
N PHE A 16 1.26 -8.08 0.03
CA PHE A 16 1.97 -6.87 -0.36
C PHE A 16 3.44 -7.14 -0.61
N VAL A 17 4.01 -6.48 -1.61
CA VAL A 17 5.46 -6.42 -1.81
C VAL A 17 5.93 -4.99 -1.58
N SER A 18 7.09 -4.84 -0.94
CA SER A 18 7.75 -3.54 -0.82
C SER A 18 8.50 -3.23 -2.09
N LEU A 19 8.33 -2.01 -2.60
CA LEU A 19 9.10 -1.49 -3.72
C LEU A 19 10.39 -0.79 -3.28
N TYR A 20 10.64 -0.65 -1.98
CA TYR A 20 11.79 0.10 -1.44
C TYR A 20 11.92 1.53 -2.03
N HIS A 21 10.80 2.10 -2.45
CA HIS A 21 10.67 3.44 -3.01
C HIS A 21 9.52 4.16 -2.31
N HIS A 22 9.53 5.49 -2.35
CA HIS A 22 8.48 6.31 -1.73
C HIS A 22 7.23 6.46 -2.60
N ASP A 23 7.36 6.33 -3.93
CA ASP A 23 6.25 6.53 -4.88
C ASP A 23 6.07 5.36 -5.84
N GLY A 24 4.90 5.35 -6.47
CA GLY A 24 4.45 4.29 -7.36
C GLY A 24 4.63 4.61 -8.83
N ARG A 25 5.44 5.61 -9.22
CA ARG A 25 5.46 6.15 -10.60
C ARG A 25 5.67 5.12 -11.72
N PHE A 26 6.21 3.94 -11.39
CA PHE A 26 6.46 2.84 -12.33
C PHE A 26 5.43 1.71 -12.28
N VAL A 27 4.46 1.77 -11.37
CA VAL A 27 3.45 0.72 -11.09
C VAL A 27 2.18 0.99 -11.91
N ARG A 28 2.22 0.63 -13.19
CA ARG A 28 1.12 0.86 -14.14
C ARG A 28 0.07 -0.26 -14.09
N ARG A 29 -0.64 -0.37 -12.98
CA ARG A 29 -1.68 -1.38 -12.76
C ARG A 29 -2.70 -0.93 -11.72
N GLU A 30 -3.86 -1.57 -11.76
CA GLU A 30 -4.84 -1.54 -10.67
C GLU A 30 -4.33 -2.34 -9.45
N GLY A 31 -4.78 -1.96 -8.26
CA GLY A 31 -4.51 -2.67 -7.01
C GLY A 31 -4.55 -1.77 -5.79
N ALA A 32 -4.28 -2.36 -4.63
CA ALA A 32 -4.05 -1.62 -3.40
C ALA A 32 -2.59 -1.18 -3.27
N PHE A 33 -2.37 -0.02 -2.67
CA PHE A 33 -1.04 0.45 -2.27
C PHE A 33 -1.08 1.00 -0.84
N ALA A 34 0.06 0.94 -0.15
CA ALA A 34 0.19 1.52 1.18
C ALA A 34 1.45 2.37 1.30
N PHE A 35 1.29 3.59 1.79
CA PHE A 35 2.40 4.39 2.30
C PHE A 35 2.86 3.79 3.62
N CYS A 36 4.12 3.42 3.70
CA CYS A 36 4.64 2.61 4.77
C CYS A 36 5.95 3.17 5.32
N ARG A 37 6.13 2.99 6.63
CA ARG A 37 7.42 3.10 7.30
C ARG A 37 7.88 1.71 7.72
N ARG A 38 9.10 1.36 7.34
CA ARG A 38 9.82 0.23 7.95
C ARG A 38 10.30 0.61 9.35
N ASP A 39 9.88 -0.17 10.34
CA ASP A 39 10.28 -0.01 11.75
C ASP A 39 11.65 -0.68 12.02
N ALA A 40 12.27 -0.32 13.14
CA ALA A 40 13.61 -0.81 13.51
C ALA A 40 13.68 -2.32 13.75
N ASP A 41 12.56 -2.93 14.15
CA ASP A 41 12.42 -4.38 14.32
C ASP A 41 12.17 -5.14 13.00
N GLY A 42 12.19 -4.43 11.87
CA GLY A 42 11.86 -4.98 10.56
C GLY A 42 10.36 -5.06 10.28
N GLY A 43 9.51 -4.65 11.23
CA GLY A 43 8.07 -4.49 11.03
C GLY A 43 7.73 -3.36 10.05
N ARG A 44 6.46 -3.30 9.65
CA ARG A 44 5.94 -2.26 8.76
C ARG A 44 4.76 -1.57 9.43
N THR A 45 4.86 -0.26 9.56
CA THR A 45 3.76 0.61 9.97
C THR A 45 3.15 1.28 8.74
N VAL A 46 1.91 0.91 8.43
CA VAL A 46 1.07 1.52 7.40
C VAL A 46 0.56 2.86 7.91
N LEU A 47 0.81 3.88 7.10
CA LEU A 47 0.40 5.26 7.33
C LEU A 47 -0.90 5.54 6.55
N HIS A 48 -0.98 5.08 5.31
CA HIS A 48 -2.17 5.20 4.46
C HIS A 48 -2.30 3.94 3.59
N LEU A 49 -3.52 3.43 3.42
CA LEU A 49 -3.83 2.30 2.55
C LEU A 49 -5.03 2.67 1.66
N GLU A 50 -4.90 2.45 0.37
CA GLU A 50 -5.93 2.78 -0.61
C GLU A 50 -5.92 1.84 -1.81
N SER A 51 -7.07 1.67 -2.46
CA SER A 51 -7.20 1.00 -3.75
C SER A 51 -7.23 2.01 -4.88
N ALA A 52 -6.48 1.76 -5.95
CA ALA A 52 -6.42 2.61 -7.13
C ALA A 52 -6.60 1.81 -8.42
N ALA A 53 -7.25 2.43 -9.41
CA ALA A 53 -7.30 1.89 -10.78
C ALA A 53 -5.94 2.00 -11.51
N ASP A 54 -5.09 2.95 -11.09
CA ASP A 54 -3.71 3.11 -11.56
C ASP A 54 -2.83 3.66 -10.44
N ILE A 55 -2.03 2.76 -9.83
CA ILE A 55 -1.16 3.08 -8.70
C ILE A 55 -0.12 4.16 -9.09
N SER A 56 0.32 4.20 -10.34
CA SER A 56 1.32 5.17 -10.80
C SER A 56 0.85 6.62 -10.77
N ARG A 57 -0.48 6.84 -10.73
CA ARG A 57 -1.11 8.15 -10.65
C ARG A 57 -1.55 8.51 -9.24
N ALA A 58 -1.94 7.51 -8.45
CA ALA A 58 -2.43 7.72 -7.08
C ALA A 58 -1.28 7.84 -6.06
N ALA A 59 -0.29 6.96 -6.11
CA ALA A 59 0.80 6.89 -5.13
C ALA A 59 1.95 7.85 -5.50
N THR A 60 1.67 9.16 -5.49
CA THR A 60 2.63 10.20 -5.90
C THR A 60 2.72 11.33 -4.86
N PRO A 61 3.72 12.23 -4.94
CA PRO A 61 3.80 13.42 -4.09
C PRO A 61 2.55 14.31 -4.07
N GLY A 62 1.69 14.24 -5.08
CA GLY A 62 0.43 14.99 -5.10
C GLY A 62 -0.71 14.37 -4.26
N HIS A 63 -0.47 13.23 -3.62
CA HIS A 63 -1.49 12.53 -2.86
C HIS A 63 -1.83 13.26 -1.54
N ALA A 64 -3.11 13.31 -1.16
CA ALA A 64 -3.58 14.07 0.01
C ALA A 64 -2.92 13.67 1.35
N HIS A 65 -2.48 12.41 1.46
CA HIS A 65 -1.81 11.88 2.66
C HIS A 65 -0.27 11.90 2.56
N TRP A 66 0.30 12.40 1.47
CA TRP A 66 1.74 12.31 1.21
C TRP A 66 2.57 13.05 2.26
N ASP A 67 2.31 14.34 2.47
CA ASP A 67 3.11 15.17 3.38
C ASP A 67 3.04 14.65 4.82
N TRP A 68 1.86 14.22 5.27
CA TRP A 68 1.68 13.61 6.57
C TRP A 68 2.44 12.28 6.67
N ALA A 69 2.41 11.44 5.64
CA ALA A 69 3.14 10.17 5.64
C ALA A 69 4.66 10.40 5.69
N VAL A 70 5.19 11.34 4.89
CA VAL A 70 6.61 11.74 4.93
C VAL A 70 7.00 12.26 6.31
N ALA A 71 6.19 13.15 6.89
CA ALA A 71 6.44 13.69 8.23
C ALA A 71 6.46 12.59 9.33
N ASN A 72 5.77 11.48 9.11
CA ASN A 72 5.75 10.32 10.01
C ASN A 72 6.76 9.22 9.64
N GLY A 73 7.67 9.50 8.70
CA GLY A 73 8.80 8.64 8.35
C GLY A 73 8.52 7.61 7.26
N MET A 74 7.53 7.85 6.39
CA MET A 74 7.31 7.02 5.20
C MET A 74 8.62 6.83 4.42
N ASN A 75 9.00 5.58 4.17
CA ASN A 75 10.20 5.22 3.42
C ASN A 75 10.00 4.10 2.40
N GLU A 76 8.82 3.48 2.38
CA GLU A 76 8.49 2.40 1.47
C GLU A 76 7.04 2.55 0.97
N LEU A 77 6.83 2.14 -0.28
CA LEU A 77 5.52 1.90 -0.87
C LEU A 77 5.31 0.40 -0.94
N LEU A 78 4.24 -0.06 -0.30
CA LEU A 78 3.75 -1.43 -0.46
C LEU A 78 2.73 -1.47 -1.59
N VAL A 79 2.76 -2.51 -2.42
CA VAL A 79 1.76 -2.71 -3.49
C VAL A 79 1.22 -4.13 -3.44
N SER A 80 -0.09 -4.28 -3.64
CA SER A 80 -0.74 -5.58 -3.68
C SER A 80 -0.29 -6.37 -4.91
N VAL A 81 0.10 -7.62 -4.72
CA VAL A 81 0.30 -8.59 -5.81
C VAL A 81 -0.92 -9.47 -5.96
N ARG A 82 -1.17 -9.96 -7.18
CA ARG A 82 -2.17 -11.02 -7.38
C ARG A 82 -1.51 -12.34 -6.95
N GLU A 83 -2.23 -13.20 -6.24
CA GLU A 83 -1.71 -14.46 -5.66
C GLU A 83 -0.84 -15.31 -6.62
N ALA A 84 -1.11 -15.25 -7.92
CA ALA A 84 -0.38 -15.98 -8.96
C ALA A 84 1.07 -15.50 -9.20
N GLU A 85 1.48 -14.29 -8.76
CA GLU A 85 2.81 -13.72 -9.03
C GLU A 85 3.90 -14.05 -7.96
N ARG A 86 3.71 -15.14 -7.18
CA ARG A 86 4.58 -15.70 -6.12
C ARG A 86 4.40 -15.08 -4.72
N ALA A 87 3.65 -15.81 -3.89
CA ALA A 87 3.35 -15.49 -2.50
C ALA A 87 4.39 -16.00 -1.46
N ASP A 88 5.59 -16.40 -1.86
CA ASP A 88 6.63 -16.84 -0.90
C ASP A 88 7.38 -15.66 -0.24
N ALA A 89 7.20 -14.42 -0.73
CA ALA A 89 7.87 -13.22 -0.20
C ALA A 89 6.92 -12.05 0.09
N GLY A 90 5.61 -12.25 0.00
CA GLY A 90 4.61 -11.21 0.24
C GLY A 90 4.29 -11.05 1.72
N ILE A 91 4.15 -9.80 2.17
CA ILE A 91 3.72 -9.44 3.53
C ILE A 91 2.20 -9.59 3.60
N ALA A 92 1.70 -10.35 4.57
CA ALA A 92 0.26 -10.47 4.78
C ALA A 92 -0.31 -9.17 5.37
N LEU A 93 -1.55 -8.83 5.02
CA LEU A 93 -2.24 -7.68 5.61
C LEU A 93 -2.29 -7.76 7.15
N SER A 94 -2.45 -8.98 7.69
CA SER A 94 -2.44 -9.26 9.13
C SER A 94 -1.12 -8.93 9.84
N ASP A 95 -0.02 -8.85 9.09
CA ASP A 95 1.31 -8.55 9.64
C ASP A 95 1.62 -7.04 9.64
N LEU A 96 0.74 -6.23 9.06
CA LEU A 96 0.89 -4.78 8.99
C LEU A 96 0.35 -4.11 10.24
N ARG A 97 1.13 -3.17 10.78
CA ARG A 97 0.70 -2.30 11.89
C ARG A 97 0.08 -1.05 11.31
N PHE A 98 -1.06 -0.59 11.81
CA PHE A 98 -1.70 0.62 11.32
C PHE A 98 -1.46 1.78 12.27
N ALA A 99 -0.93 2.89 11.74
CA ALA A 99 -0.83 4.11 12.50
C ALA A 99 -2.22 4.71 12.70
N LEU A 100 -2.53 5.07 13.95
CA LEU A 100 -3.71 5.87 14.25
C LEU A 100 -3.40 7.32 13.87
N ARG A 101 -4.17 7.89 12.94
CA ARG A 101 -4.14 9.32 12.70
C ARG A 101 -4.75 10.01 13.92
N SER A 102 -3.93 10.74 14.67
CA SER A 102 -4.46 11.64 15.70
C SER A 102 -5.24 12.75 14.99
N VAL A 103 -6.54 12.84 15.29
CA VAL A 103 -7.45 13.88 14.80
C VAL A 103 -7.17 15.22 15.45
#